data_AF-A0A2X4TSR1-F1
#
_entry.id   AF-A0A2X4TSR1-F1
#
_cell.length_a   1.000
_cell.length_b   1.000
_cell.length_c   1.000
_cell.angle_alpha   90.00
_cell.angle_beta   90.00
_cell.angle_gamma   90.00
#
_symmetry.space_group_name_H-M   'P 1'
#
loop_
_entity.id
_entity.type
_entity.pdbx_description
1 polymer ?
#
loop_
_entity_poly.entity_id
_entity_poly.type
_entity_poly.pdbx_seq_one_letter_code
_entity_poly.pdbx_strand_id
1 'polypeptide(L)'
;MTDSAAPEDALMEAALEVLRMNGPLATEELADHLEEEGLGSADTLVRDLEDLPPHPLVLSLPDGRFAALDALFEGRIFTHRLSADEIARDLIAVDDVEPLLLLISDEDDFELVAVDEQHDRLAERGVTDDDPLPPEVLLFPRGTFAGRTPGDLVALTAGSGRLSLVRVDDDPTPVPLLLDVLGRRSAEGDAASLDDELLQLLADTPSAFTEPAPPLTEAIAAAGLERSGDLVAPEGFDFEGYISRTMFDDYADQLGIPVDAVPGVALFASLVDAIDSGDDEDLEERFAQGKSGLFAVLSDPEIAEIVLDELIGEDFAPTSIEEAALWLLDHAPRRTVAAAYWFAARGAEADGRIEEAERLYERSADEGGAFDLALFDLARYASDRGDAVRGMSLLGRIPGGDEHPLYDVLQRFQPVERPGLGRNDRCWCGSGRKYKVCHLGKADHPIEERAEWLYLKATMHALDPAWADERVALAEARSGYGDDDAVADAVNDPLVDDVLLHEAGAFADFLERRGVLLPEDEAELARLWSGVARSVFEVRDVRAGEGLTLRDVRSDTVSDVGSPTITGDLPVGTLLCARVLPAGDLNLMPGGAEVVTAEQREVLLELLGGEQVDPVDLVEALTSADAADFFASIDE
;
A
#
# COMPACT_ATOMS: atom_id res chain seq x y z
N MET A 1 -1.49 -17.57 -19.04
CA MET A 1 -1.82 -16.93 -20.33
C MET A 1 -3.33 -16.81 -20.34
N THR A 2 -3.75 -15.86 -19.53
CA THR A 2 -5.05 -15.77 -18.88
C THR A 2 -5.69 -14.50 -19.40
N ASP A 3 -6.90 -14.66 -19.90
CA ASP A 3 -7.76 -13.66 -20.50
C ASP A 3 -8.67 -13.11 -19.38
N SER A 4 -8.06 -12.51 -18.33
CA SER A 4 -8.77 -11.99 -17.15
C SER A 4 -9.03 -10.48 -17.18
N ALA A 5 -8.60 -9.76 -18.22
CA ALA A 5 -8.87 -8.33 -18.39
C ALA A 5 -10.27 -8.02 -18.98
N ALA A 6 -11.02 -9.05 -19.38
CA ALA A 6 -12.23 -8.88 -20.19
C ALA A 6 -13.44 -8.14 -19.54
N PRO A 7 -13.68 -8.17 -18.21
CA PRO A 7 -14.83 -7.49 -17.61
C PRO A 7 -14.63 -5.98 -17.45
N GLU A 8 -13.47 -5.55 -16.94
CA GLU A 8 -13.13 -4.15 -16.71
C GLU A 8 -12.99 -3.37 -18.01
N ASP A 9 -12.31 -3.95 -19.01
CA ASP A 9 -12.19 -3.36 -20.34
C ASP A 9 -13.58 -3.16 -20.99
N ALA A 10 -14.50 -4.11 -20.80
CA ALA A 10 -15.86 -4.02 -21.34
C ALA A 10 -16.72 -2.97 -20.62
N LEU A 11 -16.58 -2.86 -19.30
CA LEU A 11 -17.24 -1.81 -18.51
C LEU A 11 -16.73 -0.42 -18.93
N MET A 12 -15.42 -0.26 -19.09
CA MET A 12 -14.79 0.99 -19.51
C MET A 12 -15.20 1.40 -20.93
N GLU A 13 -15.20 0.47 -21.88
CA GLU A 13 -15.66 0.73 -23.26
C GLU A 13 -17.12 1.20 -23.28
N ALA A 14 -17.99 0.55 -22.51
CA ALA A 14 -19.40 0.93 -22.41
C ALA A 14 -19.60 2.29 -21.73
N ALA A 15 -18.90 2.54 -20.61
CA ALA A 15 -18.93 3.84 -19.93
C ALA A 15 -18.53 4.98 -20.88
N LEU A 16 -17.47 4.76 -21.66
CA LEU A 16 -17.02 5.74 -22.65
C LEU A 16 -18.04 5.97 -23.78
N GLU A 17 -18.72 4.93 -24.26
CA GLU A 17 -19.82 5.07 -25.23
C GLU A 17 -21.00 5.88 -24.67
N VAL A 18 -21.41 5.57 -23.43
CA VAL A 18 -22.49 6.29 -22.72
C VAL A 18 -22.13 7.77 -22.55
N LEU A 19 -20.90 8.06 -22.10
CA LEU A 19 -20.41 9.43 -21.89
C LEU A 19 -20.31 10.21 -23.22
N ARG A 20 -19.86 9.58 -24.30
CA ARG A 20 -19.85 10.21 -25.64
C ARG A 20 -21.25 10.54 -26.15
N MET A 21 -22.24 9.70 -25.82
CA MET A 21 -23.63 9.89 -26.26
C MET A 21 -24.40 10.91 -25.43
N ASN A 22 -24.19 10.92 -24.11
CA ASN A 22 -25.00 11.69 -23.17
C ASN A 22 -24.28 12.95 -22.64
N GLY A 23 -22.97 13.06 -22.86
CA GLY A 23 -22.14 14.09 -22.26
C GLY A 23 -21.71 13.71 -20.83
N PRO A 24 -21.21 14.68 -20.05
CA PRO A 24 -20.79 14.44 -18.68
C PRO A 24 -21.96 14.03 -17.77
N LEU A 25 -21.76 12.99 -16.95
CA LEU A 25 -22.79 12.38 -16.09
C LEU A 25 -22.26 12.16 -14.68
N ALA A 26 -23.13 12.27 -13.66
CA ALA A 26 -22.77 11.86 -12.30
C ALA A 26 -22.59 10.32 -12.23
N THR A 27 -21.84 9.84 -11.23
CA THR A 27 -21.57 8.40 -11.02
C THR A 27 -22.84 7.56 -11.06
N GLU A 28 -23.88 7.98 -10.34
CA GLU A 28 -25.15 7.24 -10.27
C GLU A 28 -25.91 7.25 -11.60
N GLU A 29 -25.86 8.36 -12.35
CA GLU A 29 -26.50 8.46 -13.67
C GLU A 29 -25.78 7.59 -14.71
N LEU A 30 -24.45 7.52 -14.64
CA LEU A 30 -23.64 6.65 -15.48
C LEU A 30 -23.93 5.17 -15.15
N ALA A 31 -24.00 4.82 -13.87
CA ALA A 31 -24.35 3.47 -13.42
C ALA A 31 -25.76 3.04 -13.88
N ASP A 32 -26.75 3.93 -13.77
CA ASP A 32 -28.11 3.68 -14.28
C ASP A 32 -28.11 3.37 -15.79
N HIS A 33 -27.34 4.12 -16.58
CA HIS A 33 -27.19 3.86 -18.01
C HIS A 33 -26.51 2.52 -18.30
N LEU A 34 -25.47 2.15 -17.55
CA LEU A 34 -24.74 0.89 -17.72
C LEU A 34 -25.58 -0.32 -17.26
N GLU A 35 -26.45 -0.15 -16.26
CA GLU A 35 -27.45 -1.16 -15.89
C GLU A 35 -28.44 -1.41 -17.03
N GLU A 36 -28.90 -0.36 -17.72
CA GLU A 36 -29.78 -0.50 -18.90
C GLU A 36 -29.10 -1.28 -20.05
N GLU A 37 -27.78 -1.22 -20.16
CA GLU A 37 -26.97 -2.01 -21.10
C GLU A 37 -26.70 -3.45 -20.64
N GLY A 38 -27.04 -3.76 -19.39
CA GLY A 38 -27.00 -5.11 -18.82
C GLY A 38 -25.64 -5.52 -18.25
N LEU A 39 -24.82 -4.55 -17.83
CA LEU A 39 -23.48 -4.78 -17.28
C LEU A 39 -23.46 -5.10 -15.77
N GLY A 40 -24.55 -4.83 -15.05
CA GLY A 40 -24.64 -5.05 -13.61
C GLY A 40 -25.83 -4.30 -13.02
N SER A 41 -26.04 -4.43 -11.71
CA SER A 41 -26.96 -3.54 -10.99
C SER A 41 -26.30 -2.19 -10.73
N ALA A 42 -27.06 -1.10 -10.75
CA ALA A 42 -26.55 0.25 -10.49
C ALA A 42 -25.76 0.36 -9.17
N ASP A 43 -26.23 -0.29 -8.09
CA ASP A 43 -25.54 -0.29 -6.79
C ASP A 43 -24.13 -0.89 -6.83
N THR A 44 -23.91 -1.90 -7.70
CA THR A 44 -22.59 -2.51 -7.89
C THR A 44 -21.74 -1.64 -8.80
N LEU A 45 -22.33 -1.17 -9.90
CA LEU A 45 -21.65 -0.35 -10.89
C LEU A 45 -21.16 1.00 -10.34
N VAL A 46 -21.85 1.60 -9.36
CA VAL A 46 -21.35 2.80 -8.68
C VAL A 46 -19.98 2.55 -8.04
N ARG A 47 -19.85 1.43 -7.33
CA ARG A 47 -18.59 1.05 -6.67
C ARG A 47 -17.53 0.72 -7.71
N ASP A 48 -17.90 -0.10 -8.68
CA ASP A 48 -16.98 -0.48 -9.77
C ASP A 48 -16.43 0.76 -10.48
N LEU A 49 -17.26 1.77 -10.75
CA LEU A 49 -16.86 3.04 -11.39
C LEU A 49 -15.94 3.91 -10.51
N GLU A 50 -16.14 3.90 -9.19
CA GLU A 50 -15.27 4.62 -8.24
C GLU A 50 -13.88 3.98 -8.14
N ASP A 51 -13.81 2.66 -8.30
CA ASP A 51 -12.58 1.87 -8.20
C ASP A 51 -11.90 1.62 -9.57
N LEU A 52 -12.45 2.17 -10.66
CA LEU A 52 -11.91 1.95 -12.00
C LEU A 52 -10.48 2.50 -12.12
N PRO A 53 -9.55 1.74 -12.73
CA PRO A 53 -8.21 2.24 -12.99
C PRO A 53 -8.26 3.46 -13.94
N PRO A 54 -7.28 4.38 -13.85
CA PRO A 54 -7.23 5.55 -14.71
C PRO A 54 -7.25 5.16 -16.19
N HIS A 55 -8.17 5.75 -16.95
CA HIS A 55 -8.29 5.51 -18.39
C HIS A 55 -7.96 6.77 -19.19
N PRO A 56 -7.16 6.69 -20.29
CA PRO A 56 -6.70 7.87 -21.02
C PRO A 56 -7.80 8.78 -21.60
N LEU A 57 -9.03 8.26 -21.77
CA LEU A 57 -10.14 9.00 -22.35
C LEU A 57 -11.32 9.27 -21.39
N VAL A 58 -11.26 8.78 -20.15
CA VAL A 58 -12.30 9.04 -19.14
C VAL A 58 -11.70 9.93 -18.08
N LEU A 59 -12.39 11.04 -17.78
CA LEU A 59 -11.97 12.01 -16.79
C LEU A 59 -13.04 12.17 -15.72
N SER A 60 -12.63 12.39 -14.49
CA SER A 60 -13.48 12.86 -13.40
C SER A 60 -13.39 14.38 -13.30
N LEU A 61 -14.55 15.04 -13.27
CA LEU A 61 -14.67 16.49 -13.12
C LEU A 61 -14.72 16.87 -11.62
N PRO A 62 -14.34 18.10 -11.26
CA PRO A 62 -14.35 18.56 -9.86
C PRO A 62 -15.70 18.47 -9.15
N ASP A 63 -16.81 18.43 -9.90
CA ASP A 63 -18.16 18.27 -9.35
C ASP A 63 -18.64 16.82 -9.24
N GLY A 64 -17.75 15.84 -9.46
CA GLY A 64 -18.02 14.42 -9.34
C GLY A 64 -18.64 13.77 -10.58
N ARG A 65 -18.71 14.48 -11.71
CA ARG A 65 -19.18 13.90 -12.98
C ARG A 65 -18.03 13.27 -13.76
N PHE A 66 -18.32 12.16 -14.43
CA PHE A 66 -17.44 11.58 -15.44
C PHE A 66 -17.67 12.24 -16.81
N ALA A 67 -16.62 12.34 -17.61
CA ALA A 67 -16.69 12.85 -18.99
C ALA A 67 -15.76 12.06 -19.93
N ALA A 68 -16.19 11.91 -21.17
CA ALA A 68 -15.32 11.42 -22.26
C ALA A 68 -14.46 12.58 -22.78
N LEU A 69 -13.14 12.47 -22.61
CA LEU A 69 -12.15 13.50 -22.96
C LEU A 69 -12.27 13.94 -24.43
N ASP A 70 -12.34 12.99 -25.35
CA ASP A 70 -12.46 13.25 -26.79
C ASP A 70 -13.75 13.99 -27.15
N ALA A 71 -14.87 13.62 -26.54
CA ALA A 71 -16.15 14.29 -26.75
C ALA A 71 -16.17 15.71 -26.14
N LEU A 72 -15.53 15.90 -24.97
CA LEU A 72 -15.49 17.19 -24.27
C LEU A 72 -14.73 18.25 -25.08
N PHE A 73 -13.62 17.84 -25.69
CA PHE A 73 -12.74 18.69 -26.50
C PHE A 73 -13.09 18.73 -27.99
N GLU A 74 -14.02 17.91 -28.49
CA GLU A 74 -14.44 17.94 -29.89
C GLU A 74 -14.90 19.35 -30.31
N GLY A 75 -14.24 19.90 -31.32
CA GLY A 75 -14.51 21.22 -31.87
C GLY A 75 -14.04 22.39 -31.02
N ARG A 76 -13.24 22.17 -29.96
CA ARG A 76 -12.60 23.26 -29.20
C ARG A 76 -11.43 23.86 -29.96
N ILE A 77 -11.20 25.15 -29.74
CA ILE A 77 -10.21 25.97 -30.44
C ILE A 77 -9.44 26.80 -29.40
N PHE A 78 -8.16 26.48 -29.24
CA PHE A 78 -7.23 27.24 -28.40
C PHE A 78 -6.23 27.97 -29.30
N THR A 79 -5.90 29.21 -28.98
CA THR A 79 -5.04 30.04 -29.84
C THR A 79 -3.72 30.37 -29.18
N HIS A 80 -2.68 30.49 -30.00
CA HIS A 80 -1.33 30.88 -29.60
C HIS A 80 -0.84 32.05 -30.45
N ARG A 81 -0.14 33.00 -29.84
CA ARG A 81 0.44 34.14 -30.57
C ARG A 81 1.91 33.88 -30.89
N LEU A 82 2.23 33.81 -32.18
CA LEU A 82 3.57 33.50 -32.64
C LEU A 82 4.58 34.62 -32.35
N SER A 83 5.69 34.25 -31.73
CA SER A 83 6.91 35.07 -31.61
C SER A 83 7.83 34.90 -32.82
N ALA A 84 8.89 35.73 -32.89
CA ALA A 84 9.87 35.63 -33.97
C ALA A 84 10.70 34.34 -33.90
N ASP A 85 11.00 33.87 -32.70
CA ASP A 85 11.85 32.69 -32.49
C ASP A 85 11.07 31.40 -32.78
N GLU A 86 9.81 31.34 -32.37
CA GLU A 86 8.87 30.25 -32.71
C GLU A 86 8.71 30.08 -34.22
N ILE A 87 8.55 31.19 -34.96
CA ILE A 87 8.49 31.16 -36.44
C ILE A 87 9.82 30.67 -37.04
N ALA A 88 10.96 31.08 -36.48
CA ALA A 88 12.27 30.70 -37.00
C ALA A 88 12.61 29.21 -36.75
N ARG A 89 12.07 28.64 -35.67
CA ARG A 89 12.37 27.28 -35.19
C ARG A 89 11.28 26.25 -35.55
N ASP A 90 10.11 26.72 -36.00
CA ASP A 90 8.88 25.96 -36.20
C ASP A 90 8.49 25.15 -34.94
N LEU A 91 8.40 25.86 -33.82
CA LEU A 91 7.89 25.34 -32.54
C LEU A 91 6.98 26.38 -31.89
N ILE A 92 6.10 25.97 -30.97
CA ILE A 92 5.38 26.89 -30.08
C ILE A 92 5.44 26.40 -28.63
N ALA A 93 5.39 27.33 -27.69
CA ALA A 93 5.16 27.04 -26.27
C ALA A 93 3.79 26.39 -26.07
N VAL A 94 3.69 25.48 -25.10
CA VAL A 94 2.44 24.75 -24.84
C VAL A 94 1.44 25.55 -24.01
N ASP A 95 1.87 26.58 -23.27
CA ASP A 95 1.06 27.26 -22.25
C ASP A 95 -0.37 27.59 -22.72
N ASP A 96 -0.54 28.13 -23.94
CA ASP A 96 -1.84 28.56 -24.43
C ASP A 96 -2.72 27.44 -25.01
N VAL A 97 -2.16 26.24 -25.18
CA VAL A 97 -2.80 25.06 -25.80
C VAL A 97 -2.69 23.79 -24.96
N GLU A 98 -2.07 23.86 -23.78
CA GLU A 98 -1.85 22.77 -22.83
C GLU A 98 -3.09 21.91 -22.58
N PRO A 99 -4.31 22.47 -22.42
CA PRO A 99 -5.51 21.65 -22.22
C PRO A 99 -5.83 20.67 -23.35
N LEU A 100 -5.39 20.96 -24.57
CA LEU A 100 -5.58 20.06 -25.71
C LEU A 100 -4.58 18.90 -25.73
N LEU A 101 -3.45 19.01 -25.01
CA LEU A 101 -2.38 18.01 -25.05
C LEU A 101 -2.82 16.66 -24.47
N LEU A 102 -3.86 16.65 -23.62
CA LEU A 102 -4.52 15.43 -23.17
C LEU A 102 -5.01 14.55 -24.36
N LEU A 103 -5.27 15.15 -25.53
CA LEU A 103 -5.70 14.46 -26.75
C LEU A 103 -4.59 14.19 -27.77
N ILE A 104 -3.33 14.47 -27.43
CA ILE A 104 -2.24 14.33 -28.41
C ILE A 104 -2.09 12.86 -28.84
N SER A 105 -1.80 12.66 -30.12
CA SER A 105 -1.60 11.35 -30.71
C SER A 105 -0.34 11.31 -31.58
N ASP A 106 0.32 10.15 -31.64
CA ASP A 106 1.44 9.88 -32.56
C ASP A 106 1.10 10.13 -34.04
N GLU A 107 -0.18 10.19 -34.38
CA GLU A 107 -0.61 10.49 -35.74
C GLU A 107 -0.60 11.99 -36.08
N ASP A 108 -0.51 12.87 -35.10
CA ASP A 108 -0.59 14.32 -35.30
C ASP A 108 0.58 14.88 -36.13
N ASP A 109 0.35 16.04 -36.76
CA ASP A 109 1.33 16.66 -37.65
C ASP A 109 2.50 17.35 -36.89
N PHE A 110 2.61 17.14 -35.57
CA PHE A 110 3.60 17.73 -34.68
C PHE A 110 3.95 16.77 -33.55
N GLU A 111 5.01 17.09 -32.81
CA GLU A 111 5.56 16.26 -31.73
C GLU A 111 5.58 17.10 -30.44
N LEU A 112 5.08 16.56 -29.32
CA LEU A 112 5.30 17.13 -28.00
C LEU A 112 6.69 16.73 -27.52
N VAL A 113 7.48 17.73 -27.12
CA VAL A 113 8.90 17.56 -26.80
C VAL A 113 9.15 18.13 -25.41
N ALA A 114 9.50 17.26 -24.48
CA ALA A 114 10.05 17.65 -23.18
C ALA A 114 11.47 18.21 -23.38
N VAL A 115 11.67 19.47 -22.99
CA VAL A 115 12.91 20.22 -23.26
C VAL A 115 14.12 19.56 -22.59
N ASP A 116 13.96 19.11 -21.35
CA ASP A 116 15.05 18.54 -20.56
C ASP A 116 15.47 17.13 -21.02
N GLU A 117 14.54 16.38 -21.63
CA GLU A 117 14.79 15.00 -22.05
C GLU A 117 15.32 14.91 -23.48
N GLN A 118 14.91 15.85 -24.35
CA GLN A 118 15.09 15.75 -25.80
C GLN A 118 15.95 16.90 -26.37
N HIS A 119 16.97 17.32 -25.63
CA HIS A 119 17.93 18.38 -26.02
C HIS A 119 18.48 18.24 -27.45
N ASP A 120 18.88 17.03 -27.86
CA ASP A 120 19.44 16.78 -29.21
C ASP A 120 18.43 17.16 -30.32
N ARG A 121 17.15 16.91 -30.07
CA ARG A 121 16.07 17.17 -31.03
C ARG A 121 15.83 18.67 -31.21
N LEU A 122 15.86 19.41 -30.11
CA LEU A 122 15.74 20.87 -30.11
C LEU A 122 17.01 21.55 -30.66
N ALA A 123 18.19 20.98 -30.42
CA ALA A 123 19.45 21.45 -31.00
C ALA A 123 19.44 21.44 -32.54
N GLU A 124 18.75 20.48 -33.17
CA GLU A 124 18.55 20.47 -34.63
C GLU A 124 17.80 21.72 -35.13
N ARG A 125 16.99 22.35 -34.27
CA ARG A 125 16.28 23.62 -34.53
C ARG A 125 17.07 24.85 -34.14
N GLY A 126 18.28 24.69 -33.61
CA GLY A 126 19.10 25.81 -33.13
C GLY A 126 18.61 26.39 -31.81
N VAL A 127 17.97 25.55 -30.99
CA VAL A 127 17.77 25.79 -29.56
C VAL A 127 19.06 25.42 -28.83
N THR A 128 19.39 26.18 -27.81
CA THR A 128 20.54 25.99 -26.92
C THR A 128 20.07 25.99 -25.48
N ASP A 129 20.85 25.44 -24.56
CA ASP A 129 20.51 25.34 -23.13
C ASP A 129 20.28 26.73 -22.46
N ASP A 130 20.75 27.82 -23.09
CA ASP A 130 20.53 29.19 -22.61
C ASP A 130 19.20 29.82 -23.13
N ASP A 131 18.47 29.14 -24.03
CA ASP A 131 17.19 29.64 -24.53
C ASP A 131 16.09 29.44 -23.48
N PRO A 132 15.33 30.49 -23.11
CA PRO A 132 14.24 30.36 -22.16
C PRO A 132 13.03 29.71 -22.83
N LEU A 133 12.91 28.39 -22.70
CA LEU A 133 11.75 27.62 -23.13
C LEU A 133 10.96 27.11 -21.91
N PRO A 134 9.64 26.94 -22.05
CA PRO A 134 8.86 26.17 -21.07
C PRO A 134 9.33 24.69 -21.03
N PRO A 135 8.96 23.91 -20.00
CA PRO A 135 9.34 22.51 -19.88
C PRO A 135 8.98 21.65 -21.09
N GLU A 136 7.90 22.01 -21.81
CA GLU A 136 7.44 21.30 -23.00
C GLU A 136 7.12 22.26 -24.15
N VAL A 137 7.37 21.82 -25.38
CA VAL A 137 7.06 22.56 -26.60
C VAL A 137 6.44 21.65 -27.66
N LEU A 138 5.59 22.22 -28.52
CA LEU A 138 5.14 21.51 -29.72
C LEU A 138 6.09 21.81 -30.88
N LEU A 139 6.69 20.76 -31.42
CA LEU A 139 7.63 20.81 -32.53
C LEU A 139 6.95 20.46 -33.86
N PHE A 140 6.91 21.41 -34.78
CA PHE A 140 6.25 21.25 -36.08
C PHE A 140 7.23 20.96 -37.21
N PRO A 141 6.78 20.33 -38.32
CA PRO A 141 7.55 20.18 -39.54
C PRO A 141 8.17 21.51 -40.01
N ARG A 142 9.39 21.46 -40.56
CA ARG A 142 10.08 22.68 -40.99
C ARG A 142 9.30 23.43 -42.06
N GLY A 143 9.19 24.74 -41.89
CA GLY A 143 8.46 25.65 -42.77
C GLY A 143 6.95 25.69 -42.52
N THR A 144 6.46 25.09 -41.44
CA THR A 144 5.04 25.18 -41.03
C THR A 144 4.61 26.63 -40.86
N PHE A 145 5.47 27.48 -40.28
CA PHE A 145 5.17 28.91 -40.08
C PHE A 145 5.74 29.81 -41.19
N ALA A 146 6.13 29.26 -42.34
CA ALA A 146 6.66 30.04 -43.44
C ALA A 146 5.65 31.09 -43.95
N GLY A 147 6.05 32.37 -43.94
CA GLY A 147 5.19 33.48 -44.38
C GLY A 147 4.32 34.08 -43.27
N ARG A 148 4.46 33.61 -42.02
CA ARG A 148 3.89 34.25 -40.83
C ARG A 148 4.73 35.44 -40.37
N THR A 149 4.10 36.33 -39.61
CA THR A 149 4.78 37.43 -38.93
C THR A 149 4.62 37.33 -37.41
N PRO A 150 5.60 37.81 -36.63
CA PRO A 150 5.45 37.88 -35.17
C PRO A 150 4.18 38.65 -34.81
N GLY A 151 3.37 38.08 -33.93
CA GLY A 151 2.04 38.57 -33.55
C GLY A 151 0.87 37.90 -34.26
N ASP A 152 1.11 37.13 -35.33
CA ASP A 152 0.09 36.31 -35.98
C ASP A 152 -0.49 35.29 -34.98
N LEU A 153 -1.80 35.06 -35.03
CA LEU A 153 -2.47 34.01 -34.27
C LEU A 153 -2.53 32.71 -35.07
N VAL A 154 -2.25 31.61 -34.38
CA VAL A 154 -2.54 30.25 -34.82
C VAL A 154 -3.49 29.61 -33.82
N ALA A 155 -4.20 28.57 -34.24
CA ALA A 155 -5.05 27.79 -33.36
C ALA A 155 -4.73 26.30 -33.46
N LEU A 156 -4.81 25.60 -32.35
CA LEU A 156 -5.01 24.16 -32.33
C LEU A 156 -6.49 23.88 -32.11
N THR A 157 -7.00 22.90 -32.86
CA THR A 157 -8.37 22.42 -32.70
C THR A 157 -8.40 20.91 -32.62
N ALA A 158 -9.19 20.42 -31.67
CA ALA A 158 -9.50 19.01 -31.53
C ALA A 158 -10.67 18.66 -32.45
N GLY A 159 -10.51 17.61 -33.25
CA GLY A 159 -11.57 17.10 -34.11
C GLY A 159 -11.30 15.66 -34.52
N SER A 160 -12.32 14.81 -34.41
CA SER A 160 -12.22 13.37 -34.72
C SER A 160 -11.08 12.67 -33.96
N GLY A 161 -10.89 13.05 -32.69
CA GLY A 161 -9.87 12.48 -31.80
C GLY A 161 -8.43 12.86 -32.15
N ARG A 162 -8.22 13.94 -32.90
CA ARG A 162 -6.89 14.41 -33.31
C ARG A 162 -6.77 15.93 -33.20
N LEU A 163 -5.54 16.40 -33.07
CA LEU A 163 -5.22 17.82 -33.03
C LEU A 163 -4.76 18.32 -34.39
N SER A 164 -5.24 19.50 -34.78
CA SER A 164 -4.83 20.11 -36.05
C SER A 164 -4.56 21.60 -35.90
N LEU A 165 -3.49 22.05 -36.57
CA LEU A 165 -3.11 23.45 -36.61
C LEU A 165 -3.90 24.20 -37.69
N VAL A 166 -4.61 25.25 -37.28
CA VAL A 166 -5.46 26.07 -38.15
C VAL A 166 -5.03 27.53 -38.08
N ARG A 167 -5.26 28.26 -39.17
CA ARG A 167 -5.04 29.69 -39.27
C ARG A 167 -6.22 30.45 -38.66
N VAL A 168 -5.94 31.42 -37.80
CA VAL A 168 -6.94 32.38 -37.30
C VAL A 168 -6.80 33.68 -38.08
N ASP A 169 -7.86 34.10 -38.76
CA ASP A 169 -7.91 35.37 -39.50
C ASP A 169 -8.87 36.40 -38.87
N ASP A 170 -9.77 35.95 -38.01
CA ASP A 170 -10.73 36.78 -37.28
C ASP A 170 -10.19 37.20 -35.91
N ASP A 171 -10.70 38.31 -35.38
CA ASP A 171 -10.36 38.75 -34.02
C ASP A 171 -10.93 37.75 -33.00
N PRO A 172 -10.14 37.35 -31.99
CA PRO A 172 -10.58 36.35 -31.02
C PRO A 172 -11.75 36.83 -30.14
N THR A 173 -12.66 35.92 -29.82
CA THR A 173 -13.83 36.15 -28.97
C THR A 173 -13.46 35.98 -27.49
N PRO A 174 -13.59 37.02 -26.63
CA PRO A 174 -13.27 36.91 -25.20
C PRO A 174 -14.06 35.82 -24.49
N VAL A 175 -13.45 35.18 -23.48
CA VAL A 175 -14.04 34.11 -22.67
C VAL A 175 -14.26 34.58 -21.21
N PRO A 176 -15.26 35.43 -20.95
CA PRO A 176 -15.43 36.05 -19.64
C PRO A 176 -15.78 35.05 -18.53
N LEU A 177 -16.46 33.94 -18.86
CA LEU A 177 -16.88 32.95 -17.86
C LEU A 177 -15.68 32.27 -17.20
N LEU A 178 -14.66 31.87 -17.98
CA LEU A 178 -13.43 31.30 -17.43
C LEU A 178 -12.72 32.28 -16.50
N LEU A 179 -12.56 33.52 -16.94
CA LEU A 179 -11.89 34.56 -16.17
C LEU A 179 -12.65 34.93 -14.87
N ASP A 180 -13.98 34.94 -14.93
CA ASP A 180 -14.84 35.17 -13.75
C ASP A 180 -14.77 34.00 -12.75
N VAL A 181 -14.57 32.76 -13.22
CA VAL A 181 -14.39 31.58 -12.38
C VAL A 181 -13.01 31.62 -11.70
N LEU A 182 -11.94 31.74 -12.48
CA LEU A 182 -10.57 31.84 -11.98
C LEU A 182 -10.44 33.00 -10.97
N GLY A 183 -10.94 34.19 -11.32
CA GLY A 183 -10.88 35.35 -10.45
C GLY A 183 -11.67 35.21 -9.15
N ARG A 184 -12.75 34.42 -9.12
CA ARG A 184 -13.50 34.13 -7.88
C ARG A 184 -12.73 33.18 -6.97
N ARG A 185 -12.21 32.08 -7.51
CA ARG A 185 -11.40 31.11 -6.76
C ARG A 185 -10.15 31.76 -6.18
N SER A 186 -9.42 32.49 -7.02
CA SER A 186 -8.25 33.27 -6.61
C SER A 186 -8.55 34.32 -5.52
N ALA A 187 -9.78 34.84 -5.47
CA ALA A 187 -10.19 35.81 -4.44
C ALA A 187 -10.50 35.16 -3.08
N GLU A 188 -10.65 33.84 -3.01
CA GLU A 188 -10.84 33.09 -1.76
C GLU A 188 -9.51 32.90 -1.00
N GLY A 189 -8.39 33.32 -1.59
CA GLY A 189 -7.05 33.28 -1.00
C GLY A 189 -6.23 32.06 -1.40
N ASP A 190 -6.72 31.31 -2.39
CA ASP A 190 -6.14 30.07 -2.90
C ASP A 190 -5.71 30.22 -4.37
N ALA A 191 -4.85 29.33 -4.87
CA ALA A 191 -4.61 29.21 -6.31
C ALA A 191 -5.76 28.43 -6.96
N ALA A 192 -6.14 28.81 -8.17
CA ALA A 192 -7.11 28.05 -8.97
C ALA A 192 -6.36 27.11 -9.92
N SER A 193 -6.76 25.84 -10.00
CA SER A 193 -6.34 24.96 -11.10
C SER A 193 -7.01 25.44 -12.40
N LEU A 194 -6.21 25.68 -13.43
CA LEU A 194 -6.69 26.12 -14.74
C LEU A 194 -7.43 24.98 -15.42
N ASP A 195 -6.87 23.78 -15.39
CA ASP A 195 -7.42 22.58 -16.01
C ASP A 195 -8.76 22.20 -15.39
N ASP A 196 -8.86 22.13 -14.06
CA ASP A 196 -10.12 21.81 -13.37
C ASP A 196 -11.24 22.78 -13.74
N GLU A 197 -10.96 24.09 -13.65
CA GLU A 197 -11.96 25.12 -13.92
C GLU A 197 -12.30 25.22 -15.41
N LEU A 198 -11.34 24.88 -16.28
CA LEU A 198 -11.57 24.81 -17.72
C LEU A 198 -12.41 23.59 -18.10
N LEU A 199 -12.06 22.39 -17.62
CA LEU A 199 -12.80 21.15 -17.88
C LEU A 199 -14.24 21.28 -17.38
N GLN A 200 -14.42 21.81 -16.17
CA GLN A 200 -15.73 22.14 -15.62
C GLN A 200 -16.50 23.13 -16.52
N LEU A 201 -15.84 24.19 -17.01
CA LEU A 201 -16.47 25.14 -17.93
C LEU A 201 -16.87 24.49 -19.27
N LEU A 202 -16.04 23.61 -19.82
CA LEU A 202 -16.35 22.90 -21.07
C LEU A 202 -17.56 21.98 -20.91
N ALA A 203 -17.68 21.34 -19.75
CA ALA A 203 -18.81 20.49 -19.40
C ALA A 203 -20.11 21.31 -19.23
N ASP A 204 -20.04 22.42 -18.48
CA ASP A 204 -21.21 23.25 -18.17
C ASP A 204 -21.65 24.15 -19.34
N THR A 205 -20.71 24.52 -20.20
CA THR A 205 -20.93 25.42 -21.33
C THR A 205 -20.40 24.79 -22.62
N PRO A 206 -21.18 23.91 -23.28
CA PRO A 206 -20.76 23.25 -24.52
C PRO A 206 -20.46 24.17 -25.70
N SER A 207 -20.72 25.48 -25.61
CA SER A 207 -20.33 26.47 -26.61
C SER A 207 -18.99 27.16 -26.31
N ALA A 208 -18.40 26.96 -25.12
CA ALA A 208 -17.12 27.55 -24.75
C ALA A 208 -16.01 27.06 -25.70
N PHE A 209 -15.10 27.95 -26.07
CA PHE A 209 -13.97 27.67 -26.97
C PHE A 209 -14.36 27.04 -28.33
N THR A 210 -15.60 27.18 -28.79
CA THR A 210 -16.01 26.75 -30.15
C THR A 210 -15.68 27.79 -31.24
N GLU A 211 -15.29 28.99 -30.82
CA GLU A 211 -14.72 30.06 -31.64
C GLU A 211 -13.32 30.40 -31.10
N PRO A 212 -12.39 30.91 -31.94
CA PRO A 212 -11.06 31.29 -31.49
C PRO A 212 -11.12 32.28 -30.31
N ALA A 213 -10.62 31.87 -29.14
CA ALA A 213 -10.47 32.73 -27.96
C ALA A 213 -9.10 33.44 -27.98
N PRO A 214 -8.89 34.52 -27.21
CA PRO A 214 -7.55 35.05 -27.00
C PRO A 214 -6.66 33.96 -26.38
N PRO A 215 -5.33 33.97 -26.63
CA PRO A 215 -4.43 33.05 -25.97
C PRO A 215 -4.62 33.09 -24.45
N LEU A 216 -4.63 31.93 -23.79
CA LEU A 216 -5.01 31.81 -22.38
C LEU A 216 -4.15 32.71 -21.49
N THR A 217 -2.84 32.74 -21.73
CA THR A 217 -1.87 33.57 -21.02
C THR A 217 -2.19 35.05 -21.17
N GLU A 218 -2.60 35.50 -22.36
CA GLU A 218 -3.03 36.89 -22.59
C GLU A 218 -4.35 37.21 -21.88
N ALA A 219 -5.31 36.28 -21.90
CA ALA A 219 -6.61 36.44 -21.27
C ALA A 219 -6.49 36.51 -19.73
N ILE A 220 -5.69 35.63 -19.13
CA ILE A 220 -5.40 35.57 -17.69
C ILE A 220 -4.69 36.85 -17.26
N ALA A 221 -3.62 37.26 -17.97
CA ALA A 221 -2.90 38.50 -17.67
C ALA A 221 -3.80 39.74 -17.79
N ALA A 222 -4.69 39.79 -18.80
CA ALA A 222 -5.64 40.89 -18.98
C ALA A 222 -6.67 40.98 -17.84
N ALA A 223 -6.93 39.89 -17.12
CA ALA A 223 -7.78 39.86 -15.93
C ALA A 223 -7.04 40.28 -14.64
N GLY A 224 -5.73 40.54 -14.69
CA GLY A 224 -4.91 40.88 -13.53
C GLY A 224 -4.51 39.66 -12.69
N LEU A 225 -4.44 38.49 -13.32
CA LEU A 225 -4.01 37.23 -12.74
C LEU A 225 -2.63 36.84 -13.30
N GLU A 226 -1.87 36.07 -12.53
CA GLU A 226 -0.62 35.41 -12.91
C GLU A 226 -0.83 33.90 -12.98
N ARG A 227 -0.01 33.21 -13.76
CA ARG A 227 -0.04 31.76 -13.95
C ARG A 227 1.34 31.15 -13.68
N SER A 228 1.37 29.97 -13.08
CA SER A 228 2.56 29.13 -12.91
C SER A 228 2.16 27.66 -13.12
N GLY A 229 2.49 27.11 -14.29
CA GLY A 229 1.96 25.80 -14.71
C GLY A 229 0.43 25.82 -14.79
N ASP A 230 -0.22 24.84 -14.19
CA ASP A 230 -1.68 24.77 -14.08
C ASP A 230 -2.28 25.79 -13.09
N LEU A 231 -1.48 26.37 -12.19
CA LEU A 231 -2.01 27.25 -11.14
C LEU A 231 -2.18 28.70 -11.60
N VAL A 232 -3.34 29.28 -11.30
CA VAL A 232 -3.69 30.69 -11.56
C VAL A 232 -4.04 31.42 -10.27
N ALA A 233 -3.41 32.56 -10.03
CA ALA A 233 -3.61 33.34 -8.81
C ALA A 233 -3.44 34.86 -9.08
N PRO A 234 -3.77 35.74 -8.11
CA PRO A 234 -3.56 37.18 -8.29
C PRO A 234 -2.07 37.55 -8.38
N GLU A 235 -1.77 38.69 -9.00
CA GLU A 235 -0.38 39.19 -9.11
C GLU A 235 0.35 39.24 -7.75
N GLY A 236 1.54 38.62 -7.68
CA GLY A 236 2.37 38.55 -6.47
C GLY A 236 2.05 37.40 -5.52
N PHE A 237 1.29 36.39 -5.97
CA PHE A 237 1.06 35.14 -5.25
C PHE A 237 2.36 34.31 -5.14
N ASP A 238 2.54 33.63 -4.01
CA ASP A 238 3.69 32.76 -3.74
C ASP A 238 3.41 31.33 -4.21
N PHE A 239 3.55 31.08 -5.52
CA PHE A 239 3.29 29.76 -6.12
C PHE A 239 4.23 28.68 -5.56
N GLU A 240 5.52 28.97 -5.43
CA GLU A 240 6.51 28.01 -4.91
C GLU A 240 6.16 27.58 -3.48
N GLY A 241 5.84 28.54 -2.62
CA GLY A 241 5.41 28.26 -1.25
C GLY A 241 4.03 27.61 -1.16
N TYR A 242 3.15 27.82 -2.15
CA TYR A 242 1.86 27.15 -2.24
C TYR A 242 2.03 25.68 -2.63
N ILE A 243 2.71 25.39 -3.74
CA ILE A 243 2.99 24.03 -4.23
C ILE A 243 3.68 23.22 -3.12
N SER A 244 4.67 23.81 -2.45
CA SER A 244 5.37 23.14 -1.35
C SER A 244 4.44 22.79 -0.17
N ARG A 245 3.41 23.60 0.10
CA ARG A 245 2.44 23.31 1.17
C ARG A 245 1.46 22.23 0.74
N THR A 246 0.89 22.34 -0.45
CA THR A 246 -0.05 21.33 -1.00
C THR A 246 0.61 19.95 -1.07
N MET A 247 1.84 19.87 -1.59
CA MET A 247 2.61 18.62 -1.61
C MET A 247 2.83 18.03 -0.21
N PHE A 248 3.01 18.87 0.82
CA PHE A 248 3.14 18.39 2.19
C PHE A 248 1.80 17.98 2.79
N ASP A 249 0.71 18.65 2.46
CA ASP A 249 -0.63 18.27 2.89
C ASP A 249 -1.00 16.92 2.27
N ASP A 250 -0.80 16.74 0.96
CA ASP A 250 -1.07 15.48 0.24
C ASP A 250 -0.24 14.32 0.80
N TYR A 251 1.07 14.52 1.00
CA TYR A 251 1.95 13.49 1.55
C TYR A 251 1.63 13.17 3.01
N ALA A 252 1.18 14.16 3.79
CA ALA A 252 0.73 13.95 5.16
C ALA A 252 -0.54 13.11 5.21
N ASP A 253 -1.51 13.42 4.35
CA ASP A 253 -2.78 12.70 4.25
C ASP A 253 -2.56 11.26 3.76
N GLN A 254 -1.69 11.06 2.76
CA GLN A 254 -1.31 9.73 2.27
C GLN A 254 -0.73 8.84 3.38
N LEU A 255 0.18 9.40 4.19
CA LEU A 255 0.84 8.65 5.27
C LEU A 255 0.04 8.65 6.58
N GLY A 256 -1.03 9.43 6.70
CA GLY A 256 -1.77 9.61 7.95
C GLY A 256 -0.96 10.29 9.06
N ILE A 257 0.02 11.14 8.72
CA ILE A 257 0.90 11.83 9.68
C ILE A 257 0.55 13.32 9.79
N PRO A 258 0.95 14.01 10.87
CA PRO A 258 0.87 15.46 10.92
C PRO A 258 1.70 16.13 9.82
N VAL A 259 1.15 17.13 9.14
CA VAL A 259 1.83 17.92 8.09
C VAL A 259 3.19 18.49 8.54
N ASP A 260 3.31 18.88 9.81
CA ASP A 260 4.58 19.40 10.33
C ASP A 260 5.67 18.33 10.54
N ALA A 261 5.31 17.04 10.44
CA ALA A 261 6.24 15.93 10.44
C ALA A 261 6.83 15.61 9.06
N VAL A 262 6.10 15.91 7.98
CA VAL A 262 6.48 15.60 6.59
C VAL A 262 7.92 15.97 6.25
N PRO A 263 8.42 17.20 6.55
CA PRO A 263 9.79 17.55 6.19
C PRO A 263 10.87 16.67 6.85
N GLY A 264 10.59 16.13 8.04
CA GLY A 264 11.51 15.23 8.72
C GLY A 264 11.45 13.80 8.19
N VAL A 265 10.25 13.34 7.85
CA VAL A 265 9.99 12.03 7.23
C VAL A 265 10.61 11.96 5.84
N ALA A 266 10.25 12.90 4.95
CA ALA A 266 10.78 12.96 3.59
C ALA A 266 12.31 13.12 3.57
N LEU A 267 12.88 13.88 4.52
CA LEU A 267 14.34 14.01 4.64
C LEU A 267 15.03 12.71 5.04
N PHE A 268 14.39 11.87 5.87
CA PHE A 268 14.95 10.57 6.24
C PHE A 268 14.80 9.56 5.09
N ALA A 269 13.65 9.52 4.42
CA ALA A 269 13.48 8.69 3.22
C ALA A 269 14.49 9.05 2.12
N SER A 270 14.67 10.36 1.86
CA SER A 270 15.69 10.84 0.90
C SER A 270 17.13 10.50 1.33
N LEU A 271 17.40 10.39 2.63
CA LEU A 271 18.72 9.95 3.12
C LEU A 271 18.92 8.45 2.87
N VAL A 272 17.89 7.64 3.11
CA VAL A 272 17.92 6.20 2.82
C VAL A 272 18.11 5.98 1.32
N ASP A 273 17.34 6.65 0.47
CA ASP A 273 17.46 6.59 -0.99
C ASP A 273 18.86 6.98 -1.48
N ALA A 274 19.42 8.08 -0.96
CA ALA A 274 20.78 8.50 -1.34
C ALA A 274 21.82 7.41 -1.01
N ILE A 275 21.71 6.77 0.15
CA ILE A 275 22.61 5.67 0.56
C ILE A 275 22.37 4.43 -0.30
N ASP A 276 21.12 4.07 -0.56
CA ASP A 276 20.73 2.89 -1.34
C ASP A 276 21.20 2.99 -2.81
N SER A 277 21.00 4.17 -3.40
CA SER A 277 21.46 4.52 -4.75
C SER A 277 22.99 4.71 -4.83
N GLY A 278 23.70 4.75 -3.70
CA GLY A 278 25.14 5.01 -3.61
C GLY A 278 25.54 6.44 -3.94
N ASP A 279 24.61 7.39 -3.86
CA ASP A 279 24.79 8.83 -4.02
C ASP A 279 25.22 9.48 -2.70
N ASP A 280 26.32 8.98 -2.14
CA ASP A 280 26.84 9.39 -0.83
C ASP A 280 27.63 10.72 -0.89
N GLU A 281 27.58 11.43 -2.01
CA GLU A 281 28.25 12.72 -2.15
C GLU A 281 27.49 13.80 -1.36
N ASP A 282 28.25 14.57 -0.56
CA ASP A 282 27.79 15.74 0.17
C ASP A 282 26.59 15.51 1.13
N LEU A 283 26.46 14.30 1.71
CA LEU A 283 25.40 13.96 2.68
C LEU A 283 25.30 14.99 3.81
N GLU A 284 26.43 15.49 4.31
CA GLU A 284 26.46 16.50 5.38
C GLU A 284 25.76 17.81 4.97
N GLU A 285 25.98 18.27 3.74
CA GLU A 285 25.38 19.50 3.21
C GLU A 285 23.88 19.28 2.93
N ARG A 286 23.54 18.12 2.37
CA ARG A 286 22.17 17.76 1.98
C ARG A 286 21.26 17.49 3.17
N PHE A 287 21.75 16.80 4.20
CA PHE A 287 20.90 16.23 5.25
C PHE A 287 21.18 16.78 6.66
N ALA A 288 22.40 17.26 6.94
CA ALA A 288 22.73 17.76 8.29
C ALA A 288 22.67 19.29 8.40
N GLN A 289 23.28 20.01 7.45
CA GLN A 289 23.51 21.46 7.56
C GLN A 289 22.19 22.25 7.58
N GLY A 290 21.81 22.74 8.76
CA GLY A 290 20.59 23.53 8.97
C GLY A 290 19.30 22.70 9.02
N LYS A 291 19.37 21.38 8.79
CA LYS A 291 18.21 20.48 8.69
C LYS A 291 18.14 19.43 9.80
N SER A 292 19.21 19.20 10.55
CA SER A 292 19.25 18.16 11.58
C SER A 292 18.06 18.15 12.54
N GLY A 293 17.54 19.33 12.89
CA GLY A 293 16.36 19.45 13.76
C GLY A 293 15.09 18.79 13.23
N LEU A 294 14.98 18.55 11.91
CA LEU A 294 13.81 17.95 11.26
C LEU A 294 13.66 16.45 11.60
N PHE A 295 14.75 15.71 11.79
CA PHE A 295 14.73 14.30 12.23
C PHE A 295 14.16 14.07 13.64
N ALA A 296 13.82 15.14 14.34
CA ALA A 296 13.14 15.07 15.62
C ALA A 296 11.81 14.32 15.60
N VAL A 297 11.10 14.38 14.47
CA VAL A 297 9.75 13.81 14.33
C VAL A 297 9.77 12.29 14.50
N LEU A 298 10.86 11.65 14.06
CA LEU A 298 11.11 10.21 14.20
C LEU A 298 11.20 9.73 15.66
N SER A 299 11.28 10.63 16.63
CA SER A 299 11.24 10.24 18.05
C SER A 299 9.83 9.92 18.55
N ASP A 300 8.80 10.17 17.74
CA ASP A 300 7.45 9.69 17.93
C ASP A 300 7.35 8.23 17.40
N PRO A 301 7.02 7.24 18.25
CA PRO A 301 6.86 5.86 17.82
C PRO A 301 5.85 5.67 16.69
N GLU A 302 4.71 6.37 16.70
CA GLU A 302 3.67 6.20 15.67
C GLU A 302 4.19 6.65 14.30
N ILE A 303 4.90 7.77 14.25
CA ILE A 303 5.54 8.27 13.01
C ILE A 303 6.68 7.33 12.59
N ALA A 304 7.47 6.81 13.54
CA ALA A 304 8.58 5.94 13.21
C ALA A 304 8.12 4.61 12.56
N GLU A 305 7.00 4.05 13.03
CA GLU A 305 6.40 2.84 12.45
C GLU A 305 5.93 3.10 11.01
N ILE A 306 5.15 4.17 10.79
CA ILE A 306 4.69 4.57 9.44
C ILE A 306 5.87 4.79 8.48
N VAL A 307 6.93 5.44 8.95
CA VAL A 307 8.14 5.67 8.15
C VAL A 307 8.83 4.36 7.80
N LEU A 308 8.86 3.38 8.71
CA LEU A 308 9.44 2.09 8.38
C LEU A 308 8.62 1.38 7.30
N ASP A 309 7.29 1.40 7.43
CA ASP A 309 6.39 0.76 6.47
C ASP A 309 6.55 1.37 5.07
N GLU A 310 6.62 2.70 4.98
CA GLU A 310 6.94 3.42 3.73
C GLU A 310 8.28 2.98 3.14
N LEU A 311 9.35 2.93 3.95
CA LEU A 311 10.67 2.53 3.46
C LEU A 311 10.72 1.08 2.96
N ILE A 312 9.90 0.20 3.54
CA ILE A 312 9.77 -1.19 3.09
C ILE A 312 8.94 -1.24 1.80
N GLY A 313 7.85 -0.48 1.69
CA GLY A 313 7.02 -0.39 0.49
C GLY A 313 7.77 0.14 -0.73
N GLU A 314 8.74 1.03 -0.52
CA GLU A 314 9.66 1.52 -1.56
C GLU A 314 10.84 0.56 -1.88
N ASP A 315 10.81 -0.67 -1.33
CA ASP A 315 11.80 -1.73 -1.61
C ASP A 315 13.27 -1.35 -1.29
N PHE A 316 13.52 -0.40 -0.38
CA PHE A 316 14.88 -0.03 0.01
C PHE A 316 15.62 -1.20 0.67
N ALA A 317 16.93 -1.31 0.43
CA ALA A 317 17.70 -2.39 1.02
C ALA A 317 17.75 -2.25 2.56
N PRO A 318 17.56 -3.34 3.34
CA PRO A 318 17.62 -3.30 4.80
C PRO A 318 18.91 -2.71 5.36
N THR A 319 20.03 -2.90 4.66
CA THR A 319 21.32 -2.32 5.03
C THR A 319 21.36 -0.81 4.87
N SER A 320 20.68 -0.25 3.86
CA SER A 320 20.61 1.20 3.61
C SER A 320 19.80 1.89 4.71
N ILE A 321 18.69 1.27 5.14
CA ILE A 321 17.91 1.71 6.31
C ILE A 321 18.78 1.72 7.57
N GLU A 322 19.54 0.64 7.82
CA GLU A 322 20.45 0.57 8.96
C GLU A 322 21.54 1.66 8.92
N GLU A 323 22.18 1.86 7.77
CA GLU A 323 23.25 2.85 7.59
C GLU A 323 22.73 4.28 7.80
N ALA A 324 21.58 4.62 7.20
CA ALA A 324 20.91 5.91 7.40
C ALA A 324 20.56 6.13 8.88
N ALA A 325 20.00 5.12 9.54
CA ALA A 325 19.62 5.18 10.94
C ALA A 325 20.84 5.37 11.87
N LEU A 326 21.94 4.67 11.60
CA LEU A 326 23.19 4.84 12.35
C LEU A 326 23.81 6.22 12.08
N TRP A 327 23.68 6.77 10.88
CA TRP A 327 24.12 8.13 10.54
C TRP A 327 23.39 9.19 11.39
N LEU A 328 22.11 8.99 11.70
CA LEU A 328 21.35 9.90 12.57
C LEU A 328 21.96 10.04 13.98
N LEU A 329 22.69 9.04 14.48
CA LEU A 329 23.27 9.08 15.84
C LEU A 329 24.25 10.24 16.04
N ASP A 330 24.95 10.65 14.98
CA ASP A 330 25.92 11.75 15.01
C ASP A 330 25.32 13.10 14.58
N HIS A 331 24.20 13.09 13.85
CA HIS A 331 23.67 14.27 13.16
C HIS A 331 22.32 14.75 13.69
N ALA A 332 21.48 13.86 14.21
CA ALA A 332 20.14 14.18 14.68
C ALA A 332 20.13 14.65 16.15
N PRO A 333 19.05 15.31 16.60
CA PRO A 333 18.87 15.66 17.99
C PRO A 333 18.88 14.43 18.90
N ARG A 334 19.37 14.59 20.14
CA ARG A 334 19.47 13.49 21.11
C ARG A 334 18.18 12.68 21.34
N ARG A 335 17.01 13.30 21.14
CA ARG A 335 15.71 12.61 21.27
C ARG A 335 15.46 11.55 20.20
N THR A 336 16.10 11.66 19.03
CA THR A 336 15.99 10.72 17.92
C THR A 336 16.83 9.46 18.12
N VAL A 337 17.74 9.44 19.10
CA VAL A 337 18.70 8.33 19.30
C VAL A 337 18.00 6.98 19.51
N ALA A 338 16.89 6.94 20.25
CA ALA A 338 16.16 5.70 20.48
C ALA A 338 15.55 5.15 19.16
N ALA A 339 14.89 6.02 18.39
CA ALA A 339 14.34 5.66 17.08
C ALA A 339 15.43 5.25 16.08
N ALA A 340 16.56 5.95 16.05
CA ALA A 340 17.71 5.59 15.22
C ALA A 340 18.21 4.17 15.51
N TYR A 341 18.35 3.78 16.78
CA TYR A 341 18.69 2.39 17.11
C TYR A 341 17.58 1.40 16.74
N TRP A 342 16.31 1.81 16.81
CA TRP A 342 15.19 0.95 16.43
C TRP A 342 15.15 0.70 14.91
N PHE A 343 15.26 1.74 14.07
CA PHE A 343 15.38 1.58 12.62
C PHE A 343 16.60 0.73 12.23
N ALA A 344 17.74 0.96 12.88
CA ALA A 344 18.93 0.14 12.67
C ALA A 344 18.70 -1.34 13.06
N ALA A 345 17.96 -1.59 14.13
CA ALA A 345 17.59 -2.93 14.55
C ALA A 345 16.65 -3.61 13.54
N ARG A 346 15.68 -2.87 12.98
CA ARG A 346 14.76 -3.36 11.94
C ARG A 346 15.51 -3.71 10.66
N GLY A 347 16.43 -2.85 10.20
CA GLY A 347 17.31 -3.16 9.07
C GLY A 347 18.16 -4.42 9.33
N ALA A 348 18.77 -4.54 10.51
CA ALA A 348 19.53 -5.73 10.89
C ALA A 348 18.68 -7.01 10.98
N GLU A 349 17.44 -6.91 11.45
CA GLU A 349 16.49 -8.04 11.52
C GLU A 349 16.02 -8.49 10.13
N ALA A 350 15.69 -7.53 9.26
CA ALA A 350 15.30 -7.80 7.88
C ALA A 350 16.45 -8.44 7.06
N ASP A 351 17.72 -8.12 7.39
CA ASP A 351 18.91 -8.78 6.84
C ASP A 351 19.27 -10.12 7.55
N GLY A 352 18.43 -10.61 8.46
CA GLY A 352 18.61 -11.88 9.17
C GLY A 352 19.67 -11.88 10.27
N ARG A 353 20.24 -10.72 10.63
CA ARG A 353 21.25 -10.56 11.69
C ARG A 353 20.61 -10.40 13.08
N ILE A 354 19.81 -11.39 13.49
CA ILE A 354 18.98 -11.36 14.71
C ILE A 354 19.76 -11.01 15.99
N GLU A 355 20.98 -11.51 16.17
CA GLU A 355 21.78 -11.17 17.36
C GLU A 355 22.22 -9.71 17.39
N GLU A 356 22.47 -9.09 16.24
CA GLU A 356 22.80 -7.66 16.14
C GLU A 356 21.54 -6.81 16.32
N ALA A 357 20.43 -7.20 15.68
CA ALA A 357 19.13 -6.56 15.86
C ALA A 357 18.74 -6.48 17.33
N GLU A 358 18.87 -7.57 18.09
CA GLU A 358 18.59 -7.56 19.54
C GLU A 358 19.45 -6.56 20.30
N ARG A 359 20.76 -6.48 19.99
CA ARG A 359 21.65 -5.51 20.64
C ARG A 359 21.21 -4.08 20.35
N LEU A 360 20.79 -3.80 19.12
CA LEU A 360 20.31 -2.48 18.71
C LEU A 360 18.97 -2.14 19.39
N TYR A 361 18.02 -3.09 19.45
CA TYR A 361 16.79 -2.91 20.24
C TYR A 361 17.06 -2.66 21.72
N GLU A 362 18.01 -3.37 22.34
CA GLU A 362 18.42 -3.13 23.73
C GLU A 362 18.98 -1.70 23.91
N ARG A 363 19.76 -1.21 22.94
CA ARG A 363 20.25 0.19 22.97
C ARG A 363 19.11 1.19 22.82
N SER A 364 18.16 0.94 21.92
CA SER A 364 16.96 1.79 21.77
C SER A 364 16.15 1.86 23.08
N ALA A 365 15.86 0.71 23.69
CA ALA A 365 15.06 0.60 24.91
C ALA A 365 15.71 1.21 26.17
N ASP A 366 17.03 1.42 26.16
CA ASP A 366 17.80 2.00 27.27
C ASP A 366 17.95 3.54 27.17
N GLU A 367 17.64 4.15 26.03
CA GLU A 367 17.87 5.58 25.79
C GLU A 367 16.76 6.47 26.35
N GLY A 368 17.05 7.22 27.43
CA GLY A 368 16.37 8.49 27.82
C GLY A 368 14.88 8.48 28.21
N GLY A 369 14.15 7.44 27.83
CA GLY A 369 12.72 7.20 27.93
C GLY A 369 12.44 6.03 27.00
N ALA A 370 11.94 4.92 27.53
CA ALA A 370 11.83 3.69 26.74
C ALA A 370 11.06 3.94 25.44
N PHE A 371 11.57 3.44 24.32
CA PHE A 371 10.92 3.53 23.02
C PHE A 371 10.04 2.31 22.84
N ASP A 372 8.74 2.52 22.75
CA ASP A 372 7.74 1.46 22.92
C ASP A 372 7.86 0.36 21.86
N LEU A 373 8.15 0.72 20.61
CA LEU A 373 8.38 -0.25 19.53
C LEU A 373 9.55 -1.19 19.86
N ALA A 374 10.69 -0.65 20.29
CA ALA A 374 11.85 -1.46 20.68
C ALA A 374 11.56 -2.36 21.89
N LEU A 375 10.72 -1.92 22.83
CA LEU A 375 10.28 -2.77 23.94
C LEU A 375 9.41 -3.93 23.46
N PHE A 376 8.52 -3.66 22.51
CA PHE A 376 7.64 -4.66 21.93
C PHE A 376 8.45 -5.72 21.16
N ASP A 377 9.40 -5.28 20.33
CA ASP A 377 10.31 -6.18 19.61
C ASP A 377 11.13 -7.05 20.58
N LEU A 378 11.70 -6.46 21.64
CA LEU A 378 12.38 -7.24 22.67
C LEU A 378 11.44 -8.22 23.39
N ALA A 379 10.16 -7.89 23.55
CA ALA A 379 9.18 -8.78 24.14
C ALA A 379 8.89 -9.97 23.21
N ARG A 380 8.82 -9.75 21.89
CA ARG A 380 8.74 -10.81 20.87
C ARG A 380 9.97 -11.71 20.91
N TYR A 381 11.18 -11.15 20.98
CA TYR A 381 12.43 -11.92 21.13
C TYR A 381 12.49 -12.73 22.43
N ALA A 382 11.97 -12.17 23.52
CA ALA A 382 11.85 -12.89 24.79
C ALA A 382 10.81 -14.02 24.69
N SER A 383 9.68 -13.77 24.04
CA SER A 383 8.65 -14.76 23.74
C SER A 383 9.25 -15.92 22.95
N ASP A 384 9.98 -15.64 21.86
CA ASP A 384 10.60 -16.65 21.00
C ASP A 384 11.53 -17.58 21.79
N ARG A 385 12.30 -17.03 22.74
CA ARG A 385 13.17 -17.81 23.64
C ARG A 385 12.44 -18.62 24.71
N GLY A 386 11.13 -18.46 24.84
CA GLY A 386 10.35 -19.04 25.93
C GLY A 386 10.53 -18.30 27.26
N ASP A 387 11.04 -17.06 27.25
CA ASP A 387 11.23 -16.24 28.45
C ASP A 387 10.01 -15.35 28.72
N ALA A 388 8.95 -15.99 29.22
CA ALA A 388 7.70 -15.32 29.55
C ALA A 388 7.86 -14.19 30.58
N VAL A 389 8.80 -14.33 31.52
CA VAL A 389 9.02 -13.31 32.57
C VAL A 389 9.63 -12.05 31.96
N ARG A 390 10.65 -12.19 31.10
CA ARG A 390 11.25 -11.04 30.41
C ARG A 390 10.24 -10.39 29.47
N GLY A 391 9.51 -11.18 28.67
CA GLY A 391 8.51 -10.65 27.74
C GLY A 391 7.43 -9.82 28.43
N MET A 392 6.84 -10.33 29.52
CA MET A 392 5.85 -9.57 30.30
C MET A 392 6.45 -8.33 30.96
N SER A 393 7.70 -8.40 31.43
CA SER A 393 8.36 -7.23 32.02
C SER A 393 8.62 -6.13 30.99
N LEU A 394 8.80 -6.49 29.72
CA LEU A 394 8.98 -5.53 28.63
C LEU A 394 7.64 -4.93 28.21
N LEU A 395 6.63 -5.76 27.97
CA LEU A 395 5.26 -5.31 27.67
C LEU A 395 4.70 -4.40 28.77
N GLY A 396 4.91 -4.74 30.04
CA GLY A 396 4.43 -3.91 31.16
C GLY A 396 5.13 -2.55 31.30
N ARG A 397 6.13 -2.24 30.47
CA ARG A 397 6.74 -0.89 30.37
C ARG A 397 6.08 -0.03 29.29
N ILE A 398 5.34 -0.65 28.37
CA ILE A 398 4.61 -0.01 27.29
C ILE A 398 3.23 0.40 27.82
N PRO A 399 2.77 1.65 27.60
CA PRO A 399 1.39 2.02 27.91
C PRO A 399 0.39 1.09 27.21
N GLY A 400 -0.52 0.45 27.97
CA GLY A 400 -1.49 -0.51 27.42
C GLY A 400 -0.91 -1.88 27.05
N GLY A 401 0.38 -2.12 27.27
CA GLY A 401 1.03 -3.38 26.88
C GLY A 401 0.52 -4.62 27.64
N ASP A 402 -0.17 -4.45 28.77
CA ASP A 402 -0.86 -5.52 29.50
C ASP A 402 -2.21 -5.92 28.90
N GLU A 403 -2.74 -5.14 27.95
CA GLU A 403 -3.95 -5.45 27.18
C GLU A 403 -3.64 -6.21 25.87
N HIS A 404 -2.36 -6.28 25.48
CA HIS A 404 -1.94 -6.97 24.26
C HIS A 404 -2.11 -8.51 24.38
N PRO A 405 -2.61 -9.24 23.36
CA PRO A 405 -2.85 -10.68 23.44
C PRO A 405 -1.63 -11.52 23.85
N LEU A 406 -0.43 -11.11 23.45
CA LEU A 406 0.81 -11.75 23.89
C LEU A 406 0.95 -11.77 25.42
N TYR A 407 0.51 -10.73 26.13
CA TYR A 407 0.65 -10.64 27.58
C TYR A 407 -0.08 -11.79 28.30
N ASP A 408 -1.30 -12.13 27.86
CA ASP A 408 -2.10 -13.22 28.42
C ASP A 408 -1.43 -14.58 28.19
N VAL A 409 -0.86 -14.78 27.00
CA VAL A 409 -0.11 -15.99 26.66
C VAL A 409 1.12 -16.12 27.55
N LEU A 410 1.93 -15.06 27.67
CA LEU A 410 3.10 -15.09 28.53
C LEU A 410 2.72 -15.30 30.01
N GLN A 411 1.58 -14.75 30.45
CA GLN A 411 1.08 -14.97 31.82
C GLN A 411 0.83 -16.45 32.10
N ARG A 412 0.23 -17.19 31.14
CA ARG A 412 -0.02 -18.63 31.25
C ARG A 412 1.27 -19.44 31.43
N PHE A 413 2.36 -19.02 30.80
CA PHE A 413 3.64 -19.74 30.79
C PHE A 413 4.66 -19.22 31.82
N GLN A 414 4.24 -18.39 32.78
CA GLN A 414 5.13 -17.98 33.86
C GLN A 414 5.64 -19.18 34.69
N PRO A 415 6.91 -19.17 35.13
CA PRO A 415 7.43 -20.17 36.04
C PRO A 415 6.60 -20.26 37.33
N VAL A 416 6.00 -21.43 37.59
CA VAL A 416 5.26 -21.65 38.83
C VAL A 416 6.24 -21.75 40.00
N GLU A 417 6.17 -20.80 40.93
CA GLU A 417 6.91 -20.92 42.19
C GLU A 417 6.45 -22.16 42.97
N ARG A 418 7.40 -22.88 43.56
CA ARG A 418 7.11 -24.04 44.43
C ARG A 418 7.42 -23.69 45.89
N PRO A 419 6.42 -23.23 46.66
CA PRO A 419 6.61 -22.89 48.07
C PRO A 419 7.20 -24.07 48.84
N GLY A 420 8.28 -23.82 49.58
CA GLY A 420 8.96 -24.82 50.39
C GLY A 420 10.14 -25.55 49.72
N LEU A 421 10.41 -25.29 48.43
CA LEU A 421 11.63 -25.77 47.76
C LEU A 421 12.71 -24.68 47.73
N GLY A 422 13.74 -24.83 48.54
CA GLY A 422 14.84 -23.88 48.64
C GLY A 422 15.71 -23.85 47.39
N ARG A 423 16.27 -22.67 47.05
CA ARG A 423 17.13 -22.43 45.87
C ARG A 423 18.22 -23.49 45.66
N ASN A 424 18.81 -24.03 46.72
CA ASN A 424 19.88 -25.02 46.64
C ASN A 424 19.43 -26.49 46.82
N ASP A 425 18.13 -26.75 47.04
CA ASP A 425 17.59 -28.09 47.24
C ASP A 425 17.65 -28.90 45.95
N ARG A 426 17.48 -30.22 46.05
CA ARG A 426 17.37 -31.07 44.86
C ARG A 426 16.08 -30.73 44.13
N CYS A 427 16.16 -30.59 42.81
CA CYS A 427 14.98 -30.26 42.02
C CYS A 427 13.94 -31.38 42.10
N TRP A 428 12.67 -30.96 42.15
CA TRP A 428 11.51 -31.83 42.27
C TRP A 428 11.30 -32.73 41.04
N CYS A 429 11.83 -32.36 39.86
CA CYS A 429 11.71 -33.12 38.62
C CYS A 429 12.51 -34.44 38.59
N GLY A 430 13.25 -34.77 39.66
CA GLY A 430 14.02 -36.01 39.72
C GLY A 430 15.38 -35.98 38.99
N SER A 431 15.76 -34.86 38.36
CA SER A 431 17.06 -34.73 37.65
C SER A 431 18.30 -34.84 38.56
N GLY A 432 18.11 -34.75 39.88
CA GLY A 432 19.21 -34.70 40.86
C GLY A 432 20.02 -33.40 40.86
N ARG A 433 19.74 -32.44 39.96
CA ARG A 433 20.38 -31.11 39.93
C ARG A 433 19.82 -30.23 41.05
N LYS A 434 20.52 -29.14 41.40
CA LYS A 434 19.99 -28.13 42.34
C LYS A 434 18.82 -27.40 41.68
N TYR A 435 17.80 -27.03 42.45
CA TYR A 435 16.61 -26.36 41.94
C TYR A 435 16.96 -25.10 41.14
N LYS A 436 17.89 -24.27 41.64
CA LYS A 436 18.42 -23.08 40.92
C LYS A 436 19.07 -23.32 39.57
N VAL A 437 19.55 -24.54 39.32
CA VAL A 437 20.23 -24.93 38.08
C VAL A 437 19.26 -25.67 37.15
N CYS A 438 18.14 -26.14 37.69
CA CYS A 438 17.17 -26.95 36.96
C CYS A 438 15.95 -26.10 36.57
N HIS A 439 15.04 -25.82 37.50
CA HIS A 439 13.71 -25.26 37.21
C HIS A 439 13.37 -23.96 37.97
N LEU A 440 14.26 -23.44 38.82
CA LEU A 440 13.96 -22.16 39.49
C LEU A 440 13.92 -21.04 38.45
N GLY A 441 12.76 -20.40 38.32
CA GLY A 441 12.54 -19.34 37.34
C GLY A 441 12.47 -19.84 35.90
N LYS A 442 12.27 -21.14 35.68
CA LYS A 442 12.02 -21.69 34.34
C LYS A 442 10.60 -22.24 34.28
N ALA A 443 9.91 -21.91 33.19
CA ALA A 443 8.65 -22.52 32.82
C ALA A 443 8.92 -24.02 32.53
N ASP A 444 8.16 -24.92 33.16
CA ASP A 444 8.28 -26.38 32.99
C ASP A 444 6.97 -26.90 32.41
N HIS A 445 6.63 -26.37 31.23
CA HIS A 445 5.45 -26.77 30.47
C HIS A 445 5.86 -27.80 29.41
N PRO A 446 5.11 -28.91 29.31
CA PRO A 446 5.36 -29.93 28.30
C PRO A 446 5.19 -29.32 26.89
N ILE A 447 5.83 -29.92 25.89
CA ILE A 447 5.87 -29.36 24.53
C ILE A 447 4.45 -29.24 23.94
N GLU A 448 3.56 -30.15 24.35
CA GLU A 448 2.14 -30.18 23.99
C GLU A 448 1.40 -28.92 24.45
N GLU A 449 1.74 -28.37 25.62
CA GLU A 449 1.17 -27.11 26.11
C GLU A 449 1.80 -25.90 25.43
N ARG A 450 3.09 -25.96 25.08
CA ARG A 450 3.81 -24.84 24.44
C ARG A 450 3.59 -24.75 22.93
N ALA A 451 3.07 -25.79 22.30
CA ALA A 451 2.88 -25.83 20.86
C ALA A 451 1.93 -24.71 20.37
N GLU A 452 0.84 -24.40 21.08
CA GLU A 452 -0.01 -23.22 20.75
C GLU A 452 0.79 -21.92 20.79
N TRP A 453 1.68 -21.76 21.76
CA TRP A 453 2.55 -20.59 21.85
C TRP A 453 3.61 -20.57 20.74
N LEU A 454 4.14 -21.72 20.33
CA LEU A 454 5.03 -21.82 19.18
C LEU A 454 4.34 -21.39 17.88
N TYR A 455 3.09 -21.79 17.68
CA TYR A 455 2.30 -21.34 16.53
C TYR A 455 2.08 -19.82 16.57
N LEU A 456 1.73 -19.27 17.74
CA LEU A 456 1.60 -17.82 17.92
C LEU A 456 2.89 -17.05 17.61
N LYS A 457 4.07 -17.58 17.96
CA LYS A 457 5.35 -16.95 17.59
C LYS A 457 5.50 -16.81 16.09
N ALA A 458 5.10 -17.85 15.34
CA ALA A 458 5.14 -17.83 13.89
C ALA A 458 4.10 -16.86 13.31
N THR A 459 2.85 -16.84 13.81
CA THR A 459 1.85 -15.88 13.32
C THR A 459 2.25 -14.44 13.62
N MET A 460 2.85 -14.17 14.80
CA MET A 460 3.41 -12.86 15.12
C MET A 460 4.56 -12.48 14.17
N HIS A 461 5.40 -13.43 13.76
CA HIS A 461 6.42 -13.18 12.74
C HIS A 461 5.82 -12.80 11.39
N ALA A 462 4.72 -13.45 11.00
CA ALA A 462 4.00 -13.14 9.77
C ALA A 462 3.27 -11.77 9.81
N LEU A 463 3.24 -11.05 10.94
CA LEU A 463 2.80 -9.65 11.01
C LEU A 463 3.90 -8.66 10.57
N ASP A 464 5.09 -9.12 10.18
CA ASP A 464 6.12 -8.23 9.62
C ASP A 464 5.62 -7.59 8.30
N PRO A 465 5.88 -6.29 8.05
CA PRO A 465 5.42 -5.58 6.85
C PRO A 465 5.79 -6.27 5.53
N ALA A 466 6.88 -7.04 5.50
CA ALA A 466 7.28 -7.84 4.34
C ALA A 466 6.27 -8.93 3.90
N TRP A 467 5.21 -9.16 4.69
CA TRP A 467 4.11 -10.08 4.37
C TRP A 467 2.75 -9.39 4.25
N ALA A 468 2.72 -8.05 4.26
CA ALA A 468 1.48 -7.27 4.26
C ALA A 468 0.69 -7.51 2.97
N ASP A 469 1.33 -7.40 1.81
CA ASP A 469 0.70 -7.59 0.50
C ASP A 469 0.12 -8.99 0.33
N GLU A 470 0.88 -10.04 0.67
CA GLU A 470 0.36 -11.41 0.64
C GLU A 470 -0.79 -11.61 1.62
N ARG A 471 -0.74 -11.01 2.83
CA ARG A 471 -1.85 -11.11 3.77
C ARG A 471 -3.10 -10.42 3.22
N VAL A 472 -2.96 -9.24 2.64
CA VAL A 472 -4.09 -8.50 2.03
C VAL A 472 -4.70 -9.29 0.88
N ALA A 473 -3.88 -9.81 -0.04
CA ALA A 473 -4.36 -10.64 -1.14
C ALA A 473 -5.13 -11.89 -0.66
N LEU A 474 -4.66 -12.54 0.42
CA LEU A 474 -5.38 -13.65 1.04
C LEU A 474 -6.68 -13.21 1.74
N ALA A 475 -6.69 -12.02 2.36
CA ALA A 475 -7.86 -11.47 3.00
C ALA A 475 -8.95 -11.06 1.98
N GLU A 476 -8.57 -10.51 0.83
CA GLU A 476 -9.47 -10.25 -0.30
C GLU A 476 -10.10 -11.54 -0.82
N ALA A 477 -9.28 -12.57 -1.08
CA ALA A 477 -9.79 -13.87 -1.47
C ALA A 477 -10.72 -14.47 -0.41
N ARG A 478 -10.42 -14.25 0.88
CA ARG A 478 -11.23 -14.73 2.01
C ARG A 478 -12.54 -13.95 2.19
N SER A 479 -12.57 -12.66 1.89
CA SER A 479 -13.79 -11.85 1.90
C SER A 479 -14.68 -12.14 0.69
N GLY A 480 -14.15 -12.86 -0.31
CA GLY A 480 -14.80 -13.07 -1.59
C GLY A 480 -14.80 -11.78 -2.43
N TYR A 481 -13.73 -10.98 -2.29
CA TYR A 481 -13.58 -9.65 -2.90
C TYR A 481 -14.72 -8.71 -2.49
N GLY A 482 -15.02 -8.72 -1.18
CA GLY A 482 -15.99 -7.82 -0.54
C GLY A 482 -15.46 -6.39 -0.40
N ASP A 483 -16.22 -5.54 0.28
CA ASP A 483 -15.79 -4.17 0.59
C ASP A 483 -14.65 -4.14 1.64
N ASP A 484 -14.04 -2.97 1.83
CA ASP A 484 -12.91 -2.75 2.76
C ASP A 484 -13.19 -3.27 4.17
N ASP A 485 -14.43 -3.11 4.67
CA ASP A 485 -14.83 -3.61 5.98
C ASP A 485 -14.76 -5.16 6.02
N ALA A 486 -15.22 -5.83 4.97
CA ALA A 486 -15.15 -7.29 4.87
C ALA A 486 -13.71 -7.80 4.73
N VAL A 487 -12.85 -7.08 3.99
CA VAL A 487 -11.42 -7.39 3.88
C VAL A 487 -10.73 -7.20 5.23
N ALA A 488 -10.97 -6.08 5.93
CA ALA A 488 -10.40 -5.79 7.23
C ALA A 488 -10.78 -6.84 8.30
N ASP A 489 -12.02 -7.35 8.25
CA ASP A 489 -12.45 -8.47 9.10
C ASP A 489 -11.70 -9.77 8.73
N ALA A 490 -11.52 -10.05 7.44
CA ALA A 490 -10.85 -11.26 6.94
C ALA A 490 -9.34 -11.31 7.21
N VAL A 491 -8.66 -10.16 7.35
CA VAL A 491 -7.23 -10.05 7.70
C VAL A 491 -6.88 -10.83 8.98
N ASN A 492 -7.83 -10.95 9.91
CA ASN A 492 -7.66 -11.64 11.19
C ASN A 492 -8.21 -13.09 11.19
N ASP A 493 -8.61 -13.63 10.03
CA ASP A 493 -9.13 -15.00 9.93
C ASP A 493 -7.99 -16.03 10.15
N PRO A 494 -8.15 -17.02 11.05
CA PRO A 494 -7.15 -18.06 11.28
C PRO A 494 -6.72 -18.85 10.04
N LEU A 495 -7.59 -18.96 9.03
CA LEU A 495 -7.26 -19.58 7.75
C LEU A 495 -6.23 -18.75 6.99
N VAL A 496 -6.40 -17.42 6.95
CA VAL A 496 -5.46 -16.49 6.30
C VAL A 496 -4.09 -16.63 6.92
N ASP A 497 -4.00 -16.60 8.26
CA ASP A 497 -2.73 -16.79 8.97
C ASP A 497 -2.07 -18.15 8.67
N ASP A 498 -2.81 -19.27 8.66
CA ASP A 498 -2.21 -20.60 8.37
C ASP A 498 -1.73 -20.73 6.93
N VAL A 499 -2.50 -20.20 5.97
CA VAL A 499 -2.13 -20.21 4.55
C VAL A 499 -0.91 -19.32 4.32
N LEU A 500 -0.87 -18.14 4.92
CA LEU A 500 0.30 -17.25 4.88
C LEU A 500 1.54 -17.95 5.45
N LEU A 501 1.39 -18.63 6.59
CA LEU A 501 2.48 -19.38 7.21
C LEU A 501 2.99 -20.52 6.32
N HIS A 502 2.11 -21.36 5.80
CA HIS A 502 2.53 -22.64 5.22
C HIS A 502 2.57 -22.67 3.70
N GLU A 503 1.60 -22.06 3.03
CA GLU A 503 1.52 -22.05 1.57
C GLU A 503 2.26 -20.84 0.97
N ALA A 504 2.18 -19.65 1.59
CA ALA A 504 2.94 -18.47 1.14
C ALA A 504 4.40 -18.45 1.64
N GLY A 505 4.70 -19.19 2.72
CA GLY A 505 6.07 -19.49 3.14
C GLY A 505 6.57 -18.73 4.38
N ALA A 506 5.73 -17.94 5.05
CA ALA A 506 6.14 -17.15 6.22
C ALA A 506 6.65 -18.01 7.39
N PHE A 507 6.21 -19.27 7.51
CA PHE A 507 6.70 -20.21 8.52
C PHE A 507 8.12 -20.69 8.24
N ALA A 508 8.49 -20.85 6.96
CA ALA A 508 9.84 -21.22 6.57
C ALA A 508 10.80 -20.06 6.86
N ASP A 509 10.39 -18.83 6.52
CA ASP A 509 11.13 -17.60 6.84
C ASP A 509 11.28 -17.39 8.36
N PHE A 510 10.21 -17.61 9.14
CA PHE A 510 10.26 -17.61 10.60
C PHE A 510 11.34 -18.58 11.13
N LEU A 511 11.38 -19.81 10.62
CA LEU A 511 12.38 -20.79 11.06
C LEU A 511 13.81 -20.42 10.66
N GLU A 512 14.00 -19.84 9.49
CA GLU A 512 15.29 -19.39 9.00
C GLU A 512 15.83 -18.24 9.85
N ARG A 513 15.01 -17.21 10.08
CA ARG A 513 15.41 -16.00 10.80
C ARG A 513 15.36 -16.19 12.31
N ARG A 514 14.19 -16.55 12.84
CA ARG A 514 13.89 -16.59 14.28
C ARG A 514 14.24 -17.92 14.94
N GLY A 515 14.44 -18.98 14.17
CA GLY A 515 14.70 -20.32 14.70
C GLY A 515 15.93 -20.41 15.63
N VAL A 516 16.90 -19.50 15.49
CA VAL A 516 18.07 -19.40 16.38
C VAL A 516 17.71 -19.00 17.82
N LEU A 517 16.56 -18.35 18.01
CA LEU A 517 16.06 -17.94 19.32
C LEU A 517 15.27 -19.03 20.02
N LEU A 518 14.67 -19.96 19.28
CA LEU A 518 13.75 -20.94 19.84
C LEU A 518 14.46 -21.91 20.81
N PRO A 519 13.77 -22.35 21.89
CA PRO A 519 14.16 -23.54 22.63
C PRO A 519 14.39 -24.73 21.69
N GLU A 520 15.37 -25.58 22.01
CA GLU A 520 15.79 -26.70 21.14
C GLU A 520 14.64 -27.64 20.76
N ASP A 521 13.75 -27.94 21.71
CA ASP A 521 12.58 -28.79 21.48
C ASP A 521 11.47 -28.13 20.65
N GLU A 522 11.26 -26.82 20.81
CA GLU A 522 10.38 -26.03 19.94
C GLU A 522 10.94 -25.92 18.52
N ALA A 523 12.25 -25.73 18.36
CA ALA A 523 12.88 -25.71 17.04
C ALA A 523 12.79 -27.06 16.33
N GLU A 524 12.90 -28.17 17.06
CA GLU A 524 12.64 -29.52 16.53
C GLU A 524 11.18 -29.70 16.11
N LEU A 525 10.24 -29.24 16.93
CA LEU A 525 8.81 -29.30 16.64
C LEU A 525 8.44 -28.46 15.42
N ALA A 526 8.92 -27.23 15.32
CA ALA A 526 8.67 -26.36 14.18
C ALA A 526 9.22 -26.96 12.88
N ARG A 527 10.44 -27.54 12.90
CA ARG A 527 10.98 -28.26 11.73
C ARG A 527 10.13 -29.46 11.31
N LEU A 528 9.47 -30.13 12.25
CA LEU A 528 8.52 -31.19 11.95
C LEU A 528 7.27 -30.60 11.24
N TRP A 529 6.76 -29.48 11.72
CA TRP A 529 5.60 -28.80 11.14
C TRP A 529 5.82 -28.32 9.70
N SER A 530 7.04 -27.92 9.34
CA SER A 530 7.35 -27.52 7.95
C SER A 530 7.07 -28.62 6.92
N GLY A 531 7.03 -29.89 7.34
CA GLY A 531 6.70 -31.02 6.46
C GLY A 531 5.23 -31.44 6.49
N VAL A 532 4.38 -30.77 7.27
CA VAL A 532 2.97 -31.13 7.43
C VAL A 532 2.14 -30.34 6.43
N ALA A 533 1.49 -31.04 5.52
CA ALA A 533 0.58 -30.45 4.54
C ALA A 533 -0.87 -30.39 5.06
N ARG A 534 -1.62 -29.40 4.57
CA ARG A 534 -3.07 -29.33 4.68
C ARG A 534 -3.73 -30.51 3.96
N SER A 535 -4.85 -31.00 4.49
CA SER A 535 -5.63 -32.08 3.87
C SER A 535 -7.12 -31.94 4.16
N VAL A 536 -7.90 -32.77 3.47
CA VAL A 536 -9.33 -32.97 3.74
C VAL A 536 -9.50 -34.18 4.66
N PHE A 537 -10.21 -33.98 5.76
CA PHE A 537 -10.45 -34.96 6.81
C PHE A 537 -11.93 -35.30 6.93
N GLU A 538 -12.24 -36.57 7.16
CA GLU A 538 -13.58 -37.00 7.56
C GLU A 538 -13.64 -37.14 9.08
N VAL A 539 -14.63 -36.49 9.71
CA VAL A 539 -14.90 -36.59 11.14
C VAL A 539 -15.40 -37.99 11.47
N ARG A 540 -14.70 -38.69 12.38
CA ARG A 540 -15.03 -40.06 12.81
C ARG A 540 -15.68 -40.13 14.18
N ASP A 541 -15.27 -39.24 15.07
CA ASP A 541 -15.75 -39.16 16.45
C ASP A 541 -15.62 -37.71 16.92
N VAL A 542 -16.57 -37.25 17.74
CA VAL A 542 -16.60 -35.91 18.30
C VAL A 542 -16.79 -36.03 19.80
N ARG A 543 -15.87 -35.44 20.56
CA ARG A 543 -15.89 -35.36 22.02
C ARG A 543 -16.02 -33.88 22.37
N ALA A 544 -17.27 -33.43 22.52
CA ALA A 544 -17.59 -32.02 22.75
C ALA A 544 -16.76 -31.43 23.90
N GLY A 545 -16.09 -30.30 23.65
CA GLY A 545 -15.19 -29.62 24.59
C GLY A 545 -13.86 -30.33 24.87
N GLU A 546 -13.57 -31.44 24.18
CA GLU A 546 -12.30 -32.19 24.29
C GLU A 546 -11.55 -32.25 22.96
N GLY A 547 -12.20 -32.74 21.88
CA GLY A 547 -11.54 -32.87 20.58
C GLY A 547 -12.25 -33.77 19.58
N LEU A 548 -11.54 -34.06 18.48
CA LEU A 548 -12.05 -34.80 17.32
C LEU A 548 -11.16 -36.01 17.01
N THR A 549 -11.75 -37.07 16.44
CA THR A 549 -11.00 -38.08 15.69
C THR A 549 -11.23 -37.83 14.20
N LEU A 550 -10.14 -37.58 13.48
CA LEU A 550 -10.15 -37.25 12.06
C LEU A 550 -9.51 -38.37 11.25
N ARG A 551 -10.11 -38.73 10.12
CA ARG A 551 -9.47 -39.59 9.11
C ARG A 551 -9.08 -38.75 7.90
N ASP A 552 -7.79 -38.68 7.61
CA ASP A 552 -7.29 -38.06 6.38
C ASP A 552 -7.79 -38.85 5.17
N VAL A 553 -8.49 -38.16 4.27
CA VAL A 553 -9.08 -38.76 3.06
C VAL A 553 -8.00 -39.21 2.06
N ARG A 554 -6.83 -38.57 2.05
CA ARG A 554 -5.73 -38.89 1.13
C ARG A 554 -4.95 -40.11 1.58
N SER A 555 -4.61 -40.17 2.87
CA SER A 555 -3.71 -41.20 3.41
C SER A 555 -4.42 -42.32 4.17
N ASP A 556 -5.70 -42.19 4.47
CA ASP A 556 -6.47 -43.04 5.39
C ASP A 556 -5.91 -43.07 6.84
N THR A 557 -4.96 -42.19 7.17
CA THR A 557 -4.42 -42.05 8.54
C THR A 557 -5.49 -41.48 9.47
N VAL A 558 -5.55 -42.02 10.69
CA VAL A 558 -6.49 -41.55 11.72
C VAL A 558 -5.69 -40.84 12.82
N SER A 559 -6.12 -39.63 13.15
CA SER A 559 -5.48 -38.77 14.16
C SER A 559 -6.52 -38.28 15.16
N ASP A 560 -6.16 -38.29 16.44
CA ASP A 560 -6.91 -37.59 17.48
C ASP A 560 -6.36 -36.17 17.62
N VAL A 561 -7.24 -35.18 17.59
CA VAL A 561 -6.91 -33.75 17.63
C VAL A 561 -7.59 -33.13 18.85
N GLY A 562 -6.81 -32.42 19.66
CA GLY A 562 -7.35 -31.61 20.75
C GLY A 562 -8.07 -30.39 20.19
N SER A 563 -9.32 -30.18 20.58
CA SER A 563 -10.10 -29.03 20.10
C SER A 563 -11.14 -28.60 21.14
N PRO A 564 -10.70 -28.07 22.29
CA PRO A 564 -11.58 -27.70 23.40
C PRO A 564 -12.57 -26.57 23.04
N THR A 565 -12.30 -25.82 21.97
CA THR A 565 -13.16 -24.75 21.44
C THR A 565 -14.39 -25.27 20.70
N ILE A 566 -14.39 -26.53 20.23
CA ILE A 566 -15.56 -27.13 19.57
C ILE A 566 -16.51 -27.64 20.66
N THR A 567 -17.54 -26.84 20.94
CA THR A 567 -18.51 -27.10 22.01
C THR A 567 -19.85 -27.65 21.51
N GLY A 568 -20.12 -27.57 20.20
CA GLY A 568 -21.37 -28.01 19.57
C GLY A 568 -21.37 -29.36 18.86
N ASP A 569 -22.51 -29.71 18.27
CA ASP A 569 -22.73 -30.97 17.56
C ASP A 569 -22.20 -30.91 16.12
N LEU A 570 -20.93 -31.31 15.92
CA LEU A 570 -20.38 -31.57 14.58
C LEU A 570 -20.71 -33.02 14.15
N PRO A 571 -21.49 -33.23 13.07
CA PRO A 571 -21.90 -34.57 12.66
C PRO A 571 -20.72 -35.46 12.25
N VAL A 572 -20.75 -36.72 12.67
CA VAL A 572 -19.82 -37.74 12.14
C VAL A 572 -20.05 -37.90 10.64
N GLY A 573 -18.97 -37.92 9.88
CA GLY A 573 -18.97 -37.94 8.41
C GLY A 573 -18.84 -36.57 7.76
N THR A 574 -18.90 -35.47 8.51
CA THR A 574 -18.56 -34.14 8.00
C THR A 574 -17.13 -34.11 7.48
N LEU A 575 -16.91 -33.38 6.39
CA LEU A 575 -15.60 -33.17 5.80
C LEU A 575 -15.06 -31.81 6.24
N LEU A 576 -13.81 -31.78 6.65
CA LEU A 576 -13.08 -30.58 7.07
C LEU A 576 -11.82 -30.42 6.23
N CYS A 577 -11.52 -29.23 5.74
CA CYS A 577 -10.19 -28.89 5.22
C CYS A 577 -9.41 -28.18 6.33
N ALA A 578 -8.28 -28.77 6.75
CA ALA A 578 -7.50 -28.26 7.87
C ALA A 578 -6.04 -28.72 7.81
N ARG A 579 -5.21 -28.17 8.70
CA ARG A 579 -3.85 -28.68 8.98
C ARG A 579 -3.80 -29.27 10.38
N VAL A 580 -3.45 -30.56 10.45
CA VAL A 580 -3.31 -31.28 11.72
C VAL A 580 -1.83 -31.36 12.09
N LEU A 581 -1.40 -30.50 13.01
CA LEU A 581 -0.01 -30.38 13.44
C LEU A 581 0.26 -31.32 14.63
N PRO A 582 1.28 -32.19 14.56
CA PRO A 582 1.66 -33.03 15.70
C PRO A 582 2.29 -32.19 16.80
N ALA A 583 1.96 -32.45 18.07
CA ALA A 583 2.55 -31.81 19.24
C ALA A 583 2.70 -32.86 20.34
N GLY A 584 3.88 -33.47 20.42
CA GLY A 584 4.15 -34.56 21.38
C GLY A 584 3.18 -35.74 21.21
N ASP A 585 2.46 -36.08 22.29
CA ASP A 585 1.43 -37.13 22.27
C ASP A 585 0.04 -36.65 21.76
N LEU A 586 -0.09 -35.36 21.42
CA LEU A 586 -1.34 -34.74 20.93
C LEU A 586 -1.17 -34.26 19.48
N ASN A 587 -2.30 -33.95 18.82
CA ASN A 587 -2.30 -33.14 17.60
C ASN A 587 -3.14 -31.89 17.81
N LEU A 588 -2.75 -30.81 17.14
CA LEU A 588 -3.38 -29.49 17.15
C LEU A 588 -3.90 -29.15 15.77
N MET A 589 -4.82 -28.18 15.73
CA MET A 589 -5.39 -27.63 14.50
C MET A 589 -5.58 -26.12 14.68
N PRO A 590 -4.48 -25.34 14.72
CA PRO A 590 -4.52 -23.93 15.10
C PRO A 590 -5.02 -23.01 13.97
N GLY A 591 -4.78 -23.38 12.71
CA GLY A 591 -5.13 -22.61 11.51
C GLY A 591 -6.59 -22.66 11.07
N GLY A 592 -7.51 -22.92 12.00
CA GLY A 592 -8.93 -23.14 11.68
C GLY A 592 -9.22 -24.47 10.99
N ALA A 593 -10.50 -24.71 10.71
CA ALA A 593 -10.98 -25.88 9.99
C ALA A 593 -12.27 -25.56 9.23
N GLU A 594 -12.16 -25.53 7.91
CA GLU A 594 -13.28 -25.18 7.05
C GLU A 594 -14.13 -26.42 6.77
N VAL A 595 -15.43 -26.31 6.97
CA VAL A 595 -16.37 -27.37 6.55
C VAL A 595 -16.47 -27.33 5.03
N VAL A 596 -16.30 -28.49 4.39
CA VAL A 596 -16.30 -28.58 2.92
C VAL A 596 -17.33 -29.57 2.42
N THR A 597 -17.92 -29.25 1.27
CA THR A 597 -18.85 -30.15 0.57
C THR A 597 -18.11 -31.30 -0.12
N ALA A 598 -18.86 -32.30 -0.58
CA ALA A 598 -18.30 -33.39 -1.36
C ALA A 598 -17.75 -32.94 -2.74
N GLU A 599 -18.27 -31.83 -3.29
CA GLU A 599 -17.79 -31.25 -4.54
C GLU A 599 -16.48 -30.48 -4.31
N GLN A 600 -16.44 -29.59 -3.31
CA GLN A 600 -15.21 -28.90 -2.88
C GLN A 600 -14.10 -29.88 -2.51
N ARG A 601 -14.44 -31.01 -1.88
CA ARG A 601 -13.47 -32.07 -1.60
C ARG A 601 -12.68 -32.49 -2.84
N GLU A 602 -13.34 -32.73 -3.98
CA GLU A 602 -12.62 -33.20 -5.17
C GLU A 602 -11.72 -32.10 -5.73
N VAL A 603 -12.18 -30.84 -5.73
CA VAL A 603 -11.38 -29.66 -6.12
C VAL A 603 -10.16 -29.50 -5.22
N LEU A 604 -10.34 -29.52 -3.90
CA LEU A 604 -9.26 -29.40 -2.93
C LEU A 604 -8.27 -30.56 -2.99
N LEU A 605 -8.72 -31.78 -3.27
CA LEU A 605 -7.83 -32.93 -3.43
C LEU A 605 -6.95 -32.81 -4.68
N GLU A 606 -7.46 -32.21 -5.75
CA GLU A 606 -6.69 -31.90 -6.95
C GLU A 606 -5.67 -30.80 -6.67
N LEU A 607 -6.11 -29.68 -6.09
CA LEU A 607 -5.28 -28.52 -5.76
C LEU A 607 -4.16 -28.88 -4.78
N LEU A 608 -4.48 -29.51 -3.64
CA LEU A 608 -3.50 -29.99 -2.65
C LEU A 608 -2.65 -31.19 -3.15
N GLY A 609 -3.01 -31.76 -4.30
CA GLY A 609 -2.26 -32.80 -4.99
C GLY A 609 -1.16 -32.26 -5.91
N GLY A 610 -1.17 -30.96 -6.20
CA GLY A 610 -0.18 -30.26 -7.02
C GLY A 610 1.22 -30.24 -6.41
N GLU A 611 2.22 -29.90 -7.24
CA GLU A 611 3.61 -29.73 -6.79
C GLU A 611 3.80 -28.41 -6.02
N GLN A 612 3.00 -27.39 -6.37
CA GLN A 612 2.84 -26.13 -5.66
C GLN A 612 1.36 -25.84 -5.51
N VAL A 613 0.98 -25.30 -4.36
CA VAL A 613 -0.38 -24.82 -4.08
C VAL A 613 -0.31 -23.31 -4.14
N ASP A 614 -1.09 -22.71 -5.02
CA ASP A 614 -1.25 -21.26 -5.02
C ASP A 614 -2.05 -20.86 -3.77
N PRO A 615 -1.52 -19.96 -2.92
CA PRO A 615 -2.18 -19.55 -1.68
C PRO A 615 -3.55 -18.91 -1.90
N VAL A 616 -3.70 -18.11 -2.96
CA VAL A 616 -4.94 -17.38 -3.27
C VAL A 616 -5.99 -18.37 -3.78
N ASP A 617 -5.65 -19.22 -4.77
CA ASP A 617 -6.57 -20.25 -5.29
C ASP A 617 -7.09 -21.17 -4.16
N LEU A 618 -6.24 -21.48 -3.18
CA LEU A 618 -6.62 -22.29 -2.02
C LEU A 618 -7.66 -21.57 -1.14
N VAL A 619 -7.43 -20.29 -0.83
CA VAL A 619 -8.36 -19.50 -0.02
C VAL A 619 -9.67 -19.29 -0.76
N GLU A 620 -9.65 -18.99 -2.05
CA GLU A 620 -10.86 -18.90 -2.87
C GLU A 620 -11.67 -20.20 -2.84
N ALA A 621 -11.01 -21.36 -3.02
CA ALA A 621 -11.69 -22.65 -2.97
C ALA A 621 -12.32 -22.97 -1.60
N LEU A 622 -11.80 -22.35 -0.53
CA LEU A 622 -12.28 -22.46 0.84
C LEU A 622 -13.24 -21.33 1.24
N THR A 623 -13.40 -20.32 0.38
CA THR A 623 -14.30 -19.19 0.59
C THR A 623 -15.59 -19.45 -0.17
N SER A 624 -16.61 -19.92 0.53
CA SER A 624 -17.94 -20.12 -0.06
C SER A 624 -19.07 -19.89 0.93
N ALA A 625 -20.15 -19.26 0.46
CA ALA A 625 -21.33 -18.88 1.25
C ALA A 625 -22.06 -20.07 1.93
N ASP A 626 -21.89 -21.30 1.44
CA ASP A 626 -22.62 -22.47 1.96
C ASP A 626 -22.05 -23.03 3.29
N ALA A 627 -20.84 -22.64 3.69
CA ALA A 627 -20.19 -23.14 4.92
C ALA A 627 -20.47 -22.26 6.16
N ALA A 628 -20.72 -20.96 5.97
CA ALA A 628 -20.97 -19.99 7.04
C ALA A 628 -22.25 -20.31 7.84
N ASP A 629 -23.26 -20.89 7.19
CA ASP A 629 -24.51 -21.32 7.83
C ASP A 629 -24.33 -22.48 8.82
N PHE A 630 -23.21 -23.20 8.80
CA PHE A 630 -23.01 -24.35 9.67
C PHE A 630 -22.63 -23.95 11.10
N PHE A 631 -21.70 -23.01 11.27
CA PHE A 631 -21.24 -22.59 12.61
C PHE A 631 -22.12 -21.51 13.24
N ALA A 632 -22.79 -20.66 12.46
CA ALA A 632 -23.80 -19.72 12.98
C ALA A 632 -24.98 -20.45 13.67
N SER A 633 -25.24 -21.71 13.31
CA SER A 633 -26.26 -22.56 13.93
C SER A 633 -25.81 -23.30 15.21
N ILE A 634 -24.54 -23.17 15.59
CA ILE A 634 -23.92 -23.90 16.70
C ILE A 634 -23.73 -22.99 17.94
N ASP A 635 -23.77 -21.66 17.76
CA ASP A 635 -23.72 -20.67 18.84
C ASP A 635 -25.11 -20.20 19.35
N GLU A 636 -26.21 -20.76 18.83
CA GLU A 636 -27.56 -20.70 19.46
C GLU A 636 -27.84 -21.92 20.35
#